data_AF-A0A6B2S5E0-F1
#
_entry.id   AF-A0A6B2S5E0-F1
#
_cell.length_a   1.000
_cell.length_b   1.000
_cell.length_c   1.000
_cell.angle_alpha   90.00
_cell.angle_beta   90.00
_cell.angle_gamma   90.00
#
_symmetry.space_group_name_H-M   'P 1'
#
loop_
_entity.id
_entity.type
_entity.pdbx_description
1 polymer ?
#
loop_
_entity_poly.entity_id
_entity_poly.type
_entity_poly.pdbx_seq_one_letter_code
_entity_poly.pdbx_strand_id
1 'polypeptide(L)'
;MLVTPEAGTKVAGRYLLQETIGKGGMGVVWRAWDERLERQVAVKFSHPDDDRATQQLMKEARNAGRLHHANIVGVFDCDHDADTCWIVMEYVPARSLAQLVTERGPLPPAEAGAIGGQIAAALAKSHSEGVVHGDVTPENILVTGEGIARLTDFGISRALWSEATRTTTGVVRGKPRYLAPELVKGKSADEKSDVFSLGATLYAAVEGQSPYGQAEHPMAYVARAIEGHIEPMVRAGLLTGPLAALLELEPRNRPDATGAYRLLTRAAPPPPEIAAKLHDGVTLPLSPLLSVTRRLPRAVRRRRRPVAVTAGALVAAAAITAAVLHPWTPGSGSRAHPDAVSPATAPAGRAGTIGDAATAAPCGLLDAAALSRFGATRLDPAYGEFNRCDVVVETRNGDELADLELAFDRTRAQFEGDVPTRRVGNVTVGAYARDGDECERHIATADHQQVVLVAKRRVAGAPDPCGLADAGTDVAVGVLDRGEVPRRSSPVAAASLARRDACSVLDASALGKVPGVETRDPDRGFGGWRCEWSSSTGDTGVDVLFNRDNELSDNGEPVRVAGRKSYVSPGESGDHSCVVRTPHRTYTSAVGDDIVEFVELTVYAPQPAGRLCDTAEKLSATVVHKLAKQQPESK
;
A
#
# COMPACT_ATOMS: atom_id res chain seq x y z
N MET A 1 20.82 2.44 -17.84
CA MET A 1 21.99 2.02 -17.02
C MET A 1 22.12 3.05 -15.92
N LEU A 2 21.65 2.73 -14.73
CA LEU A 2 21.61 3.69 -13.61
C LEU A 2 23.03 3.85 -13.05
N VAL A 3 23.62 5.02 -13.25
CA VAL A 3 24.97 5.34 -12.79
C VAL A 3 24.88 5.75 -11.34
N THR A 4 25.26 4.86 -10.43
CA THR A 4 25.54 5.28 -9.04
C THR A 4 26.74 6.21 -9.05
N PRO A 5 26.66 7.38 -8.40
CA PRO A 5 27.75 8.35 -8.39
C PRO A 5 29.00 7.77 -7.71
N GLU A 6 30.18 8.25 -8.09
CA GLU A 6 31.46 7.85 -7.52
C GLU A 6 32.09 8.97 -6.68
N ALA A 7 33.06 8.63 -5.84
CA ALA A 7 33.88 9.63 -5.14
C ALA A 7 34.53 10.59 -6.15
N GLY A 8 34.52 11.89 -5.85
CA GLY A 8 34.96 12.95 -6.75
C GLY A 8 33.88 13.47 -7.70
N THR A 9 32.69 12.84 -7.75
CA THR A 9 31.55 13.38 -8.51
C THR A 9 31.08 14.70 -7.90
N LYS A 10 30.77 15.68 -8.74
CA LYS A 10 30.21 16.96 -8.33
C LYS A 10 28.71 17.02 -8.61
N VAL A 11 27.92 17.13 -7.56
CA VAL A 11 26.45 17.19 -7.61
C VAL A 11 26.00 18.65 -7.53
N ALA A 12 24.95 19.00 -8.29
CA ALA A 12 24.39 20.36 -8.36
C ALA A 12 25.44 21.44 -8.68
N GLY A 13 26.55 21.06 -9.32
CA GLY A 13 27.70 21.94 -9.56
C GLY A 13 28.39 22.49 -8.30
N ARG A 14 28.12 21.92 -7.11
CA ARG A 14 28.52 22.51 -5.81
C ARG A 14 29.04 21.50 -4.78
N TYR A 15 28.46 20.30 -4.73
CA TYR A 15 28.74 19.33 -3.67
C TYR A 15 29.67 18.26 -4.21
N LEU A 16 30.92 18.26 -3.74
CA LEU A 16 31.93 17.29 -4.13
C LEU A 16 31.81 16.05 -3.24
N LEU A 17 31.34 14.93 -3.80
CA LEU A 17 31.21 13.66 -3.07
C LEU A 17 32.59 13.11 -2.70
N GLN A 18 32.77 12.67 -1.46
CA GLN A 18 34.04 12.15 -0.95
C GLN A 18 33.98 10.65 -0.70
N GLU A 19 33.16 10.22 0.26
CA GLU A 19 33.04 8.82 0.65
C GLU A 19 31.60 8.47 1.05
N THR A 20 31.19 7.22 0.85
CA THR A 20 29.89 6.74 1.32
C THR A 20 29.92 6.52 2.82
N ILE A 21 29.00 7.15 3.54
CA ILE A 21 28.85 7.03 5.00
C ILE A 21 27.63 6.19 5.42
N GLY A 22 26.76 5.85 4.47
CA GLY A 22 25.63 4.95 4.68
C GLY A 22 25.08 4.36 3.37
N LYS A 23 24.61 3.12 3.41
CA LYS A 23 23.93 2.43 2.30
C LYS A 23 22.72 1.67 2.84
N GLY A 24 21.54 1.86 2.25
CA GLY A 24 20.30 1.18 2.67
C GLY A 24 19.21 1.23 1.59
N GLY A 25 18.02 0.70 1.90
CA GLY A 25 16.90 0.60 0.94
C GLY A 25 16.39 1.93 0.37
N MET A 26 16.68 3.04 1.05
CA MET A 26 16.26 4.40 0.65
C MET A 26 17.32 5.20 -0.12
N GLY A 27 18.46 4.58 -0.45
CA GLY A 27 19.54 5.20 -1.22
C GLY A 27 20.93 5.15 -0.56
N VAL A 28 21.85 5.94 -1.12
CA VAL A 28 23.24 6.04 -0.65
C VAL A 28 23.50 7.42 -0.05
N VAL A 29 24.08 7.46 1.14
CA VAL A 29 24.47 8.70 1.82
C VAL A 29 25.97 8.89 1.69
N TRP A 30 26.37 10.05 1.19
CA TRP A 30 27.75 10.46 0.98
C TRP A 30 28.14 11.55 1.95
N ARG A 31 29.37 11.50 2.49
CA ARG A 31 30.02 12.72 2.97
C ARG A 31 30.47 13.50 1.73
N ALA A 32 30.17 14.78 1.71
CA ALA A 32 30.54 15.68 0.63
C ALA A 32 31.11 17.00 1.18
N TRP A 33 31.85 17.70 0.34
CA TRP A 33 32.32 19.05 0.59
C TRP A 33 31.44 20.04 -0.17
N ASP A 34 30.80 20.96 0.56
CA ASP A 34 30.12 22.12 -0.03
C ASP A 34 31.19 23.16 -0.40
N GLU A 35 31.57 23.24 -1.66
CA GLU A 35 32.62 24.15 -2.14
C GLU A 35 32.27 25.63 -1.97
N ARG A 36 30.98 25.95 -1.84
CA ARG A 36 30.53 27.34 -1.74
C ARG A 36 30.54 27.84 -0.30
N LEU A 37 30.12 27.00 0.64
CA LEU A 37 30.10 27.33 2.07
C LEU A 37 31.31 26.80 2.83
N GLU A 38 32.21 26.09 2.14
CA GLU A 38 33.45 25.53 2.68
C GLU A 38 33.22 24.69 3.94
N ARG A 39 32.25 23.76 3.86
CA ARG A 39 31.89 22.89 4.99
C ARG A 39 31.58 21.46 4.56
N GLN A 40 31.72 20.53 5.50
CA GLN A 40 31.24 19.16 5.31
C GLN A 40 29.71 19.08 5.38
N VAL A 41 29.13 18.31 4.49
CA VAL A 41 27.70 18.00 4.42
C VAL A 41 27.49 16.52 4.16
N ALA A 42 26.31 16.01 4.50
CA ALA A 42 25.86 14.70 4.06
C ALA A 42 24.91 14.87 2.87
N VAL A 43 25.04 14.02 1.86
CA VAL A 43 24.24 14.06 0.63
C VAL A 43 23.60 12.70 0.44
N LYS A 44 22.28 12.63 0.55
CA LYS A 44 21.49 11.43 0.24
C LYS A 44 21.10 11.45 -1.23
N PHE A 45 21.44 10.38 -1.90
CA PHE A 45 21.12 10.11 -3.30
C PHE A 45 19.96 9.12 -3.39
N SER A 46 18.89 9.50 -4.08
CA SER A 46 17.73 8.66 -4.34
C SER A 46 17.33 8.76 -5.82
N HIS A 47 16.72 7.70 -6.34
CA HIS A 47 16.22 7.62 -7.70
C HIS A 47 14.71 7.39 -7.67
N PRO A 48 13.90 8.46 -7.52
CA PRO A 48 12.45 8.34 -7.56
C PRO A 48 11.97 7.77 -8.90
N ASP A 49 10.97 6.88 -8.85
CA ASP A 49 10.50 6.11 -10.01
C ASP A 49 9.72 6.97 -11.04
N ASP A 50 9.13 8.09 -10.61
CA ASP A 50 8.42 9.02 -11.48
C ASP A 50 8.49 10.49 -10.98
N ASP A 51 7.90 11.40 -11.77
CA ASP A 51 7.80 12.82 -11.45
C ASP A 51 6.99 13.07 -10.16
N ARG A 52 6.02 12.20 -9.83
CA ARG A 52 5.15 12.34 -8.67
C ARG A 52 5.92 12.01 -7.38
N ALA A 53 6.66 10.90 -7.36
CA ALA A 53 7.59 10.50 -6.31
C ALA A 53 8.68 11.55 -6.13
N THR A 54 9.20 12.13 -7.22
CA THR A 54 10.16 13.24 -7.18
C THR A 54 9.56 14.47 -6.50
N GLN A 55 8.35 14.89 -6.91
CA GLN A 55 7.68 16.04 -6.31
C GLN A 55 7.36 15.83 -4.84
N GLN A 56 6.91 14.62 -4.48
CA GLN A 56 6.59 14.26 -3.10
C GLN A 56 7.86 14.20 -2.24
N LEU A 57 8.96 13.62 -2.73
CA LEU A 57 10.27 13.61 -2.05
C LEU A 57 10.80 15.03 -1.83
N MET A 58 10.71 15.90 -2.84
CA MET A 58 11.09 17.31 -2.73
C MET A 58 10.18 18.09 -1.77
N LYS A 59 8.88 17.76 -1.69
CA LYS A 59 7.96 18.34 -0.71
C LYS A 59 8.35 17.95 0.71
N GLU A 60 8.69 16.68 0.94
CA GLU A 60 9.10 16.21 2.27
C GLU A 60 10.46 16.76 2.68
N ALA A 61 11.43 16.85 1.76
CA ALA A 61 12.71 17.51 2.02
C ALA A 61 12.53 18.98 2.44
N ARG A 62 11.58 19.71 1.82
CA ARG A 62 11.23 21.08 2.21
C ARG A 62 10.53 21.16 3.56
N ASN A 63 9.69 20.19 3.92
CA ASN A 63 9.08 20.11 5.24
C ASN A 63 10.15 19.89 6.32
N ALA A 64 11.05 18.94 6.08
CA ALA A 64 12.18 18.66 6.97
C ALA A 64 13.13 19.86 7.11
N GLY A 65 13.35 20.63 6.05
CA GLY A 65 14.17 21.85 6.07
C GLY A 65 13.64 22.98 6.96
N ARG A 66 12.38 22.92 7.41
CA ARG A 66 11.80 23.88 8.37
C ARG A 66 12.07 23.50 9.82
N LEU A 67 12.39 22.23 10.07
CA LEU A 67 12.60 21.71 11.42
C LEU A 67 13.98 22.16 11.92
N HIS A 68 13.97 22.97 12.97
CA HIS A 68 15.18 23.41 13.66
C HIS A 68 15.14 22.98 15.12
N HIS A 69 16.03 22.05 15.50
CA HIS A 69 16.16 21.54 16.86
C HIS A 69 17.54 20.91 17.08
N ALA A 70 18.09 21.00 18.29
CA ALA A 70 19.38 20.39 18.63
C ALA A 70 19.41 18.86 18.37
N ASN A 71 18.27 18.20 18.55
CA ASN A 71 18.11 16.76 18.34
C ASN A 71 17.53 16.38 16.96
N ILE A 72 17.51 17.29 15.97
CA ILE A 72 17.11 17.03 14.58
C ILE A 72 18.28 17.34 13.65
N VAL A 73 18.59 16.45 12.72
CA VAL A 73 19.58 16.72 11.66
C VAL A 73 19.00 17.74 10.68
N GLY A 74 19.71 18.85 10.46
CA GLY A 74 19.22 19.91 9.58
C GLY A 74 19.28 19.52 8.10
N VAL A 75 18.21 19.80 7.34
CA VAL A 75 18.23 19.74 5.88
C VAL A 75 18.60 21.13 5.34
N PHE A 76 19.65 21.20 4.52
CA PHE A 76 20.21 22.46 4.03
C PHE A 76 19.77 22.80 2.61
N ASP A 77 19.63 21.78 1.76
CA ASP A 77 19.30 21.97 0.35
C ASP A 77 18.66 20.69 -0.20
N CYS A 78 17.95 20.83 -1.31
CA CYS A 78 17.44 19.71 -2.08
C CYS A 78 17.49 20.07 -3.57
N ASP A 79 17.97 19.15 -4.39
CA ASP A 79 18.06 19.33 -5.83
C ASP A 79 17.63 18.05 -6.56
N HIS A 80 17.23 18.19 -7.82
CA HIS A 80 16.86 17.07 -8.67
C HIS A 80 17.31 17.32 -10.11
N ASP A 81 17.70 16.27 -10.80
CA ASP A 81 18.04 16.29 -12.23
C ASP A 81 17.51 15.05 -12.90
N ALA A 82 16.64 15.24 -13.90
CA ALA A 82 15.83 14.21 -14.55
C ALA A 82 15.23 13.25 -13.52
N ASP A 83 15.82 12.06 -13.40
CA ASP A 83 15.31 10.97 -12.59
C ASP A 83 16.00 10.89 -11.22
N THR A 84 16.97 11.75 -10.91
CA THR A 84 17.76 11.72 -9.65
C THR A 84 17.35 12.81 -8.68
N CYS A 85 17.27 12.48 -7.38
CA CYS A 85 17.03 13.42 -6.31
C CYS A 85 18.18 13.40 -5.30
N TRP A 86 18.59 14.60 -4.87
CA TRP A 86 19.69 14.84 -3.96
C TRP A 86 19.19 15.65 -2.78
N ILE A 87 19.35 15.12 -1.58
CA ILE A 87 19.01 15.83 -0.34
C ILE A 87 20.29 16.12 0.42
N VAL A 88 20.59 17.40 0.60
CA VAL A 88 21.78 17.89 1.28
C VAL A 88 21.41 18.21 2.72
N MET A 89 22.08 17.55 3.64
CA MET A 89 21.81 17.63 5.07
C MET A 89 23.09 17.88 5.86
N GLU A 90 22.92 18.17 7.14
CA GLU A 90 24.00 18.32 8.08
C GLU A 90 24.81 17.03 8.21
N TYR A 91 26.14 17.15 8.09
CA TYR A 91 27.02 16.04 8.42
C TYR A 91 27.22 15.99 9.93
N VAL A 92 26.74 14.93 10.57
CA VAL A 92 26.96 14.68 11.99
C VAL A 92 28.03 13.60 12.15
N PRO A 93 29.21 13.90 12.73
CA PRO A 93 30.23 12.90 13.01
C PRO A 93 29.80 12.01 14.19
N ALA A 94 28.97 11.01 13.89
CA ALA A 94 28.28 10.18 14.85
C ALA A 94 28.19 8.72 14.37
N ARG A 95 27.85 7.83 15.31
CA ARG A 95 27.42 6.45 15.03
C ARG A 95 25.90 6.39 15.07
N SER A 96 25.28 5.53 14.26
CA SER A 96 23.86 5.24 14.47
C SER A 96 23.65 4.40 15.74
N LEU A 97 22.47 4.49 16.35
CA LEU A 97 22.12 3.64 17.49
C LEU A 97 22.20 2.15 17.12
N ALA A 98 21.85 1.79 15.87
CA ALA A 98 22.05 0.44 15.35
C ALA A 98 23.51 -0.01 15.39
N GLN A 99 24.45 0.86 14.97
CA GLN A 99 25.88 0.59 15.04
C GLN A 99 26.35 0.44 16.48
N LEU A 100 25.91 1.33 17.39
CA LEU A 100 26.26 1.24 18.80
C LEU A 100 25.82 -0.09 19.43
N VAL A 101 24.57 -0.51 19.19
CA VAL A 101 24.04 -1.78 19.71
C VAL A 101 24.75 -2.98 19.09
N THR A 102 25.11 -2.92 17.81
CA THR A 102 25.86 -3.98 17.13
C THR A 102 27.29 -4.11 17.69
N GLU A 103 27.97 -2.99 17.93
CA GLU A 103 29.37 -2.95 18.38
C GLU A 103 29.52 -3.26 19.88
N ARG A 104 28.60 -2.73 20.71
CA ARG A 104 28.70 -2.79 22.18
C ARG A 104 27.75 -3.81 22.81
N GLY A 105 26.84 -4.38 22.04
CA GLY A 105 25.70 -5.13 22.55
C GLY A 105 24.62 -4.21 23.14
N PRO A 106 23.64 -4.78 23.86
CA PRO A 106 22.53 -4.01 24.42
C PRO A 106 23.00 -2.93 25.40
N LEU A 107 22.39 -1.75 25.30
CA LEU A 107 22.76 -0.57 26.07
C LEU A 107 22.19 -0.61 27.50
N PRO A 108 22.89 -0.01 28.49
CA PRO A 108 22.32 0.21 29.81
C PRO A 108 21.02 1.04 29.73
N PRO A 109 19.97 0.72 30.51
CA PRO A 109 18.71 1.44 30.48
C PRO A 109 18.83 2.96 30.70
N ALA A 110 19.78 3.40 31.53
CA ALA A 110 20.03 4.81 31.76
C ALA A 110 20.53 5.53 30.50
N GLU A 111 21.41 4.89 29.72
CA GLU A 111 21.95 5.44 28.47
C GLU A 111 20.86 5.46 27.38
N ALA A 112 20.15 4.34 27.19
CA ALA A 112 19.06 4.26 26.23
C ALA A 112 17.94 5.27 26.55
N GLY A 113 17.62 5.45 27.83
CA GLY A 113 16.60 6.41 28.27
C GLY A 113 16.99 7.86 28.05
N ALA A 114 18.27 8.21 28.28
CA ALA A 114 18.79 9.54 27.99
C ALA A 114 18.79 9.86 26.48
N ILE A 115 19.10 8.87 25.63
CA ILE A 115 18.95 8.96 24.17
C ILE A 115 17.48 9.12 23.81
N GLY A 116 16.61 8.29 24.38
CA GLY A 116 15.17 8.31 24.14
C GLY A 116 14.53 9.64 24.48
N GLY A 117 14.91 10.28 25.60
CA GLY A 117 14.47 11.61 25.96
C GLY A 117 14.84 12.67 24.90
N GLN A 118 16.08 12.65 24.40
CA GLN A 118 16.51 13.55 23.33
C GLN A 118 15.69 13.38 22.05
N ILE A 119 15.39 12.13 21.65
CA ILE A 119 14.61 11.85 20.45
C ILE A 119 13.12 12.17 20.65
N ALA A 120 12.56 11.94 21.85
CA ALA A 120 11.21 12.38 22.18
C ALA A 120 11.05 13.91 22.10
N ALA A 121 12.08 14.67 22.49
CA ALA A 121 12.10 16.13 22.32
C ALA A 121 12.12 16.53 20.83
N ALA A 122 12.89 15.82 20.00
CA ALA A 122 12.90 16.01 18.55
C ALA A 122 11.51 15.73 17.92
N LEU A 123 10.87 14.63 18.30
CA LEU A 123 9.52 14.28 17.84
C LEU A 123 8.49 15.32 18.28
N ALA A 124 8.54 15.78 19.54
CA ALA A 124 7.63 16.81 20.03
C ALA A 124 7.74 18.11 19.23
N LYS A 125 8.95 18.52 18.86
CA LYS A 125 9.19 19.66 17.97
C LYS A 125 8.59 19.42 16.58
N SER A 126 8.85 18.27 15.98
CA SER A 126 8.33 17.90 14.66
C SER A 126 6.80 17.87 14.61
N HIS A 127 6.16 17.21 15.59
CA HIS A 127 4.71 17.10 15.73
C HIS A 127 4.06 18.48 15.92
N SER A 128 4.69 19.38 16.68
CA SER A 128 4.20 20.76 16.84
C SER A 128 4.16 21.57 15.53
N GLU A 129 4.93 21.15 14.51
CA GLU A 129 4.94 21.73 13.17
C GLU A 129 4.12 20.90 12.16
N GLY A 130 3.38 19.89 12.62
CA GLY A 130 2.55 19.02 11.79
C GLY A 130 3.34 18.03 10.93
N VAL A 131 4.60 17.75 11.30
CA VAL A 131 5.46 16.80 10.59
C VAL A 131 5.59 15.52 11.40
N VAL A 132 5.09 14.42 10.85
CA VAL A 132 5.27 13.05 11.37
C VAL A 132 6.52 12.46 10.73
N HIS A 133 7.35 11.77 11.51
CA HIS A 133 8.56 11.14 10.99
C HIS A 133 8.25 9.88 10.18
N GLY A 134 7.46 8.96 10.76
CA GLY A 134 6.95 7.74 10.11
C GLY A 134 7.98 6.61 9.91
N ASP A 135 9.18 6.73 10.46
CA ASP A 135 10.27 5.74 10.31
C ASP A 135 11.32 5.87 11.42
N VAL A 136 10.87 5.93 12.68
CA VAL A 136 11.78 6.03 13.83
C VAL A 136 12.42 4.67 14.09
N THR A 137 13.70 4.51 13.76
CA THR A 137 14.44 3.24 13.94
C THR A 137 15.85 3.50 14.48
N PRO A 138 16.56 2.46 14.99
CA PRO A 138 17.93 2.63 15.47
C PRO A 138 18.92 3.17 14.43
N GLU A 139 18.68 2.96 13.14
CA GLU A 139 19.53 3.45 12.05
C GLU A 139 19.36 4.96 11.81
N ASN A 140 18.18 5.50 12.11
CA ASN A 140 17.84 6.90 11.91
C ASN A 140 18.17 7.78 13.14
N ILE A 141 18.68 7.19 14.22
CA ILE A 141 19.14 7.90 15.42
C ILE A 141 20.67 7.94 15.41
N LEU A 142 21.24 9.13 15.23
CA LEU A 142 22.68 9.36 15.27
C LEU A 142 23.11 9.83 16.66
N VAL A 143 24.12 9.19 17.24
CA VAL A 143 24.67 9.50 18.56
C VAL A 143 26.13 9.92 18.41
N THR A 144 26.43 11.15 18.81
CA THR A 144 27.80 11.68 18.79
C THR A 144 28.65 11.05 19.88
N GLY A 145 29.98 11.16 19.77
CA GLY A 145 30.90 10.71 20.84
C GLY A 145 30.69 11.42 22.18
N GLU A 146 29.92 12.52 22.19
CA GLU A 146 29.55 13.28 23.38
C GLU A 146 28.18 12.90 23.96
N GLY A 147 27.49 11.91 23.36
CA GLY A 147 26.18 11.44 23.80
C GLY A 147 24.99 12.28 23.33
N ILE A 148 25.19 13.18 22.37
CA ILE A 148 24.09 13.94 21.75
C ILE A 148 23.41 13.07 20.69
N ALA A 149 22.12 12.82 20.87
CA ALA A 149 21.30 12.04 19.95
C ALA A 149 20.53 12.96 18.99
N ARG A 150 20.54 12.64 17.70
CA ARG A 150 19.87 13.41 16.64
C ARG A 150 19.11 12.48 15.71
N LEU A 151 17.87 12.84 15.40
CA LEU A 151 17.01 12.12 14.47
C LEU A 151 17.24 12.64 13.03
N THR A 152 17.42 11.73 12.07
CA THR A 152 17.61 12.03 10.64
C THR A 152 16.50 11.41 9.80
N ASP A 153 16.41 11.76 8.51
CA ASP A 153 15.45 11.19 7.54
C ASP A 153 13.95 11.51 7.81
N PHE A 154 13.67 12.66 8.41
CA PHE A 154 12.31 13.17 8.63
C PHE A 154 11.48 13.22 7.34
N GLY A 155 10.35 12.49 7.31
CA GLY A 155 9.31 12.60 6.27
C GLY A 155 9.70 12.15 4.87
N ILE A 156 11.00 12.03 4.57
CA ILE A 156 11.55 11.55 3.30
C ILE A 156 11.12 10.11 3.02
N SER A 157 11.03 9.30 4.07
CA SER A 157 10.55 7.92 3.97
C SER A 157 9.05 7.90 3.57
N ARG A 158 8.21 8.79 4.13
CA ARG A 158 6.75 8.89 3.82
C ARG A 158 6.44 9.17 2.35
N ALA A 159 7.26 9.98 1.69
CA ALA A 159 7.13 10.22 0.25
C ALA A 159 7.15 8.94 -0.58
N LEU A 160 7.98 7.98 -0.16
CA LEU A 160 8.14 6.66 -0.78
C LEU A 160 7.11 5.65 -0.25
N TRP A 161 6.58 5.85 0.98
CA TRP A 161 5.57 4.95 1.59
C TRP A 161 4.11 5.26 1.18
N SER A 162 3.77 6.49 0.79
CA SER A 162 2.37 6.95 0.64
C SER A 162 1.62 6.46 -0.60
N GLU A 163 2.32 5.95 -1.62
CA GLU A 163 1.71 5.26 -2.76
C GLU A 163 1.60 3.74 -2.57
N ALA A 164 2.40 3.17 -1.67
CA ALA A 164 2.52 1.72 -1.47
C ALA A 164 1.58 1.13 -0.40
N THR A 165 0.84 1.97 0.34
CA THR A 165 -0.24 1.52 1.25
C THR A 165 -1.56 1.26 0.50
N ARG A 166 -1.58 1.44 -0.84
CA ARG A 166 -2.75 1.25 -1.72
C ARG A 166 -2.71 -0.05 -2.54
N THR A 167 -1.71 -0.92 -2.35
CA THR A 167 -1.61 -2.17 -3.14
C THR A 167 -2.20 -3.37 -2.39
N THR A 168 -3.03 -4.12 -3.12
CA THR A 168 -3.87 -5.26 -2.71
C THR A 168 -3.08 -6.50 -2.27
N THR A 169 -1.79 -6.37 -1.94
CA THR A 169 -0.86 -7.51 -1.74
C THR A 169 -0.39 -7.71 -0.30
N GLY A 170 -0.94 -6.99 0.68
CA GLY A 170 -0.62 -7.21 2.10
C GLY A 170 0.86 -6.98 2.46
N VAL A 171 1.60 -6.24 1.63
CA VAL A 171 3.02 -5.96 1.90
C VAL A 171 3.14 -4.85 2.93
N VAL A 172 3.48 -5.24 4.16
CA VAL A 172 3.88 -4.31 5.21
C VAL A 172 5.22 -3.67 4.83
N ARG A 173 5.16 -2.46 4.29
CA ARG A 173 6.31 -1.67 3.90
C ARG A 173 6.77 -0.82 5.10
N GLY A 174 7.95 -1.17 5.63
CA GLY A 174 8.63 -0.57 6.79
C GLY A 174 9.71 -1.52 7.32
N LYS A 175 10.43 -1.16 8.40
CA LYS A 175 11.19 -2.16 9.17
C LYS A 175 10.23 -2.81 10.16
N PRO A 176 9.64 -3.99 9.86
CA PRO A 176 8.50 -4.51 10.61
C PRO A 176 8.81 -4.78 12.09
N ARG A 177 10.10 -4.85 12.44
CA ARG A 177 10.65 -4.93 13.79
C ARG A 177 10.33 -3.74 14.70
N TYR A 178 9.98 -2.57 14.13
CA TYR A 178 9.75 -1.32 14.86
C TYR A 178 8.43 -0.64 14.50
N LEU A 179 7.64 -1.25 13.59
CA LEU A 179 6.36 -0.70 13.17
C LEU A 179 5.36 -0.77 14.30
N ALA A 180 4.55 0.27 14.41
CA ALA A 180 3.42 0.28 15.31
C ALA A 180 2.33 -0.69 14.81
N PRO A 181 1.59 -1.38 15.70
CA PRO A 181 0.55 -2.34 15.33
C PRO A 181 -0.47 -1.78 14.32
N GLU A 182 -0.82 -0.50 14.44
CA GLU A 182 -1.75 0.16 13.54
C GLU A 182 -1.20 0.37 12.12
N LEU A 183 0.12 0.51 11.95
CA LEU A 183 0.75 0.65 10.64
C LEU A 183 0.77 -0.68 9.89
N VAL A 184 1.02 -1.77 10.63
CA VAL A 184 0.99 -3.14 10.11
C VAL A 184 -0.42 -3.51 9.64
N LYS A 185 -1.42 -2.92 10.28
CA LYS A 185 -2.85 -2.99 9.93
C LYS A 185 -3.28 -2.03 8.80
N GLY A 186 -2.32 -1.41 8.11
CA GLY A 186 -2.59 -0.54 6.96
C GLY A 186 -3.03 0.89 7.30
N LYS A 187 -3.03 1.31 8.57
CA LYS A 187 -3.31 2.72 8.91
C LYS A 187 -2.14 3.61 8.53
N SER A 188 -2.44 4.88 8.25
CA SER A 188 -1.42 5.90 8.00
C SER A 188 -0.64 6.23 9.27
N ALA A 189 0.66 6.52 9.14
CA ALA A 189 1.50 6.97 10.25
C ALA A 189 1.01 8.31 10.81
N ASP A 190 0.89 8.35 12.13
CA ASP A 190 0.58 9.55 12.90
C ASP A 190 1.62 9.81 14.01
N GLU A 191 1.40 10.86 14.79
CA GLU A 191 2.27 11.24 15.90
C GLU A 191 2.41 10.13 16.97
N LYS A 192 1.38 9.31 17.16
CA LYS A 192 1.36 8.21 18.13
C LYS A 192 2.09 6.98 17.60
N SER A 193 2.12 6.78 16.29
CA SER A 193 2.95 5.78 15.64
C SER A 193 4.44 6.07 15.85
N ASP A 194 4.87 7.33 15.73
CA ASP A 194 6.26 7.73 16.01
C ASP A 194 6.67 7.44 17.46
N VAL A 195 5.76 7.67 18.41
CA VAL A 195 5.99 7.38 19.84
C VAL A 195 6.15 5.87 20.07
N PHE A 196 5.35 5.04 19.41
CA PHE A 196 5.51 3.59 19.47
C PHE A 196 6.83 3.14 18.86
N SER A 197 7.18 3.63 17.68
CA SER A 197 8.43 3.27 17.00
C SER A 197 9.67 3.73 17.80
N LEU A 198 9.58 4.85 18.52
CA LEU A 198 10.58 5.22 19.53
C LEU A 198 10.64 4.18 20.66
N GLY A 199 9.49 3.76 21.21
CA GLY A 199 9.41 2.70 22.21
C GLY A 199 10.05 1.39 21.75
N ALA A 200 9.74 0.95 20.53
CA ALA A 200 10.29 -0.26 19.92
C ALA A 200 11.80 -0.16 19.67
N THR A 201 12.26 1.02 19.24
CA THR A 201 13.68 1.33 19.05
C THR A 201 14.46 1.25 20.37
N LEU A 202 13.92 1.83 21.44
CA LEU A 202 14.54 1.80 22.76
C LEU A 202 14.47 0.41 23.40
N TYR A 203 13.36 -0.30 23.23
CA TYR A 203 13.25 -1.71 23.62
C TYR A 203 14.37 -2.52 22.97
N ALA A 204 14.55 -2.38 21.65
CA ALA A 204 15.60 -3.10 20.93
C ALA A 204 17.01 -2.73 21.37
N ALA A 205 17.24 -1.45 21.70
CA ALA A 205 18.52 -1.01 22.21
C ALA A 205 18.87 -1.64 23.57
N VAL A 206 17.87 -1.90 24.43
CA VAL A 206 18.09 -2.39 25.81
C VAL A 206 18.00 -3.92 25.91
N GLU A 207 17.06 -4.53 25.19
CA GLU A 207 16.84 -5.98 25.21
C GLU A 207 17.70 -6.70 24.17
N GLY A 208 18.22 -5.99 23.16
CA GLY A 208 19.02 -6.55 22.07
C GLY A 208 18.21 -7.23 20.96
N GLN A 209 16.88 -7.13 21.03
CA GLN A 209 15.94 -7.68 20.04
C GLN A 209 14.69 -6.81 19.95
N SER A 210 13.94 -6.93 18.86
CA SER A 210 12.66 -6.22 18.69
C SER A 210 11.68 -6.54 19.83
N PRO A 211 10.72 -5.64 20.16
CA PRO A 211 9.58 -5.97 21.03
C PRO A 211 8.79 -7.17 20.53
N TYR A 212 8.86 -7.49 19.24
CA TYR A 212 8.25 -8.67 18.63
C TYR A 212 9.20 -9.87 18.61
N GLY A 213 10.28 -9.86 19.39
CA GLY A 213 11.26 -10.95 19.53
C GLY A 213 12.22 -11.11 18.36
N GLN A 214 12.73 -12.32 18.16
CA GLN A 214 13.49 -12.71 16.99
C GLN A 214 12.64 -13.55 16.04
N ALA A 215 12.76 -13.27 14.75
CA ALA A 215 12.17 -14.07 13.70
C ALA A 215 13.09 -14.05 12.48
N GLU A 216 13.15 -15.19 11.80
CA GLU A 216 13.93 -15.34 10.56
C GLU A 216 13.23 -14.66 9.38
N HIS A 217 11.89 -14.57 9.40
CA HIS A 217 11.09 -13.99 8.33
C HIS A 217 10.46 -12.64 8.74
N PRO A 218 10.52 -11.58 7.91
CA PRO A 218 9.91 -10.28 8.20
C PRO A 218 8.40 -10.33 8.51
N MET A 219 7.64 -11.22 7.87
CA MET A 219 6.19 -11.35 8.10
C MET A 219 5.84 -11.91 9.49
N ALA A 220 6.77 -12.56 10.19
CA ALA A 220 6.51 -12.98 11.56
C ALA A 220 6.44 -11.76 12.51
N TYR A 221 7.19 -10.70 12.21
CA TYR A 221 7.08 -9.44 12.94
C TYR A 221 5.73 -8.76 12.70
N VAL A 222 5.23 -8.84 11.47
CA VAL A 222 3.90 -8.37 11.07
C VAL A 222 2.81 -9.14 11.83
N ALA A 223 2.85 -10.47 11.80
CA ALA A 223 1.89 -11.30 12.52
C ALA A 223 1.88 -11.00 14.03
N ARG A 224 3.05 -10.94 14.68
CA ARG A 224 3.17 -10.61 16.11
C ARG A 224 2.68 -9.20 16.44
N ALA A 225 2.90 -8.24 15.54
CA ALA A 225 2.37 -6.88 15.70
C ALA A 225 0.84 -6.84 15.55
N ILE A 226 0.25 -7.63 14.64
CA ILE A 226 -1.20 -7.77 14.48
C ILE A 226 -1.82 -8.40 15.73
N GLU A 227 -1.21 -9.48 16.23
CA GLU A 227 -1.56 -10.18 17.47
C GLU A 227 -1.41 -9.29 18.72
N GLY A 228 -0.63 -8.20 18.63
CA GLY A 228 -0.32 -7.34 19.77
C GLY A 228 0.61 -7.99 20.79
N HIS A 229 1.32 -9.05 20.41
CA HIS A 229 2.25 -9.74 21.29
C HIS A 229 3.56 -8.96 21.42
N ILE A 230 3.86 -8.48 22.64
CA ILE A 230 5.12 -7.83 22.98
C ILE A 230 5.88 -8.73 23.95
N GLU A 231 7.11 -9.06 23.58
CA GLU A 231 8.01 -9.83 24.42
C GLU A 231 8.24 -9.15 25.78
N PRO A 232 8.32 -9.92 26.87
CA PRO A 232 8.57 -9.35 28.19
C PRO A 232 9.93 -8.64 28.24
N MET A 233 9.94 -7.46 28.86
CA MET A 233 11.16 -6.73 29.17
C MET A 233 11.92 -7.41 30.31
N VAL A 234 13.16 -7.83 30.06
CA VAL A 234 14.02 -8.49 31.06
C VAL A 234 15.11 -7.52 31.56
N ARG A 235 15.58 -6.63 30.70
CA ARG A 235 16.71 -5.72 30.95
C ARG A 235 16.28 -4.25 31.11
N ALA A 236 15.04 -3.91 30.77
CA ALA A 236 14.54 -2.54 30.77
C ALA A 236 14.71 -1.78 32.10
N GLY A 237 14.63 -2.47 33.25
CA GLY A 237 14.86 -1.86 34.57
C GLY A 237 14.04 -0.59 34.77
N LEU A 238 14.71 0.55 34.99
CA LEU A 238 14.12 1.88 35.13
C LEU A 238 13.30 2.35 33.91
N LEU A 239 13.49 1.75 32.74
CA LEU A 239 12.68 2.01 31.54
C LEU A 239 11.44 1.13 31.40
N THR A 240 11.19 0.16 32.28
CA THR A 240 10.04 -0.76 32.15
C THR A 240 8.71 -0.01 32.05
N GLY A 241 8.47 0.95 32.95
CA GLY A 241 7.26 1.78 32.93
C GLY A 241 7.13 2.69 31.70
N PRO A 242 8.16 3.52 31.39
CA PRO A 242 8.16 4.32 30.17
C PRO A 242 7.95 3.50 28.89
N LEU A 243 8.68 2.39 28.71
CA LEU A 243 8.56 1.55 27.51
C LEU A 243 7.18 0.92 27.41
N ALA A 244 6.60 0.42 28.52
CA ALA A 244 5.23 -0.07 28.52
C ALA A 244 4.22 1.01 28.05
N ALA A 245 4.39 2.26 28.49
CA ALA A 245 3.51 3.35 28.07
C ALA A 245 3.70 3.74 26.59
N LEU A 246 4.94 3.72 26.08
CA LEU A 246 5.22 4.02 24.67
C LEU A 246 4.76 2.90 23.74
N LEU A 247 4.85 1.64 24.20
CA LEU A 247 4.48 0.43 23.48
C LEU A 247 3.02 0.00 23.69
N GLU A 248 2.18 0.85 24.26
CA GLU A 248 0.74 0.61 24.34
C GLU A 248 0.16 0.27 22.96
N LEU A 249 -0.63 -0.80 22.84
CA LEU A 249 -1.08 -1.28 21.54
C LEU A 249 -2.04 -0.30 20.88
N GLU A 250 -2.94 0.29 21.67
CA GLU A 250 -3.90 1.29 21.20
C GLU A 250 -3.27 2.69 21.17
N PRO A 251 -3.17 3.37 20.01
CA PRO A 251 -2.52 4.68 19.88
C PRO A 251 -3.06 5.75 20.83
N ARG A 252 -4.37 5.69 21.17
CA ARG A 252 -5.03 6.61 22.10
C ARG A 252 -4.54 6.50 23.55
N ASN A 253 -4.00 5.34 23.94
CA ASN A 253 -3.49 5.10 25.29
C ASN A 253 -2.01 5.54 25.41
N ARG A 254 -1.31 5.69 24.28
CA ARG A 254 0.08 6.16 24.27
C ARG A 254 0.15 7.63 24.68
N PRO A 255 1.22 8.06 25.36
CA PRO A 255 1.50 9.47 25.54
C PRO A 255 1.72 10.16 24.19
N ASP A 256 1.56 11.49 24.12
CA ASP A 256 2.14 12.25 23.02
C ASP A 256 3.67 12.33 23.18
N ALA A 257 4.39 12.87 22.19
CA ALA A 257 5.85 12.98 22.25
C ALA A 257 6.35 13.83 23.45
N THR A 258 5.57 14.82 23.88
CA THR A 258 5.88 15.62 25.09
C THR A 258 5.75 14.78 26.36
N GLY A 259 4.73 13.94 26.44
CA GLY A 259 4.53 12.97 27.52
C GLY A 259 5.63 11.91 27.54
N ALA A 260 6.00 11.38 26.36
CA ALA A 260 7.10 10.44 26.21
C ALA A 260 8.43 11.05 26.70
N TYR A 261 8.72 12.30 26.32
CA TYR A 261 9.87 13.06 26.83
C TYR A 261 9.89 13.11 28.36
N ARG A 262 8.77 13.51 28.99
CA ARG A 262 8.67 13.59 30.46
C ARG A 262 8.87 12.23 31.14
N LEU A 263 8.29 11.15 30.58
CA LEU A 263 8.42 9.80 31.12
C LEU A 263 9.87 9.31 31.06
N LEU A 264 10.50 9.45 29.89
CA LEU A 264 11.87 8.99 29.65
C LEU A 264 12.88 9.81 30.47
N THR A 265 12.79 11.14 30.48
CA THR A 265 13.70 12.00 31.25
C THR A 265 13.53 11.86 32.77
N ARG A 266 12.32 11.54 33.25
CA ARG A 266 12.11 11.25 34.68
C ARG A 266 12.75 9.92 35.08
N ALA A 267 12.64 8.91 34.23
CA ALA A 267 13.19 7.58 34.50
C ALA A 267 14.72 7.53 34.33
N ALA A 268 15.23 8.21 33.32
CA ALA A 268 16.63 8.25 32.93
C ALA A 268 17.02 9.69 32.56
N PRO A 269 17.27 10.55 33.56
CA PRO A 269 17.69 11.93 33.32
C PRO A 269 19.01 11.94 32.54
N PRO A 270 19.19 12.88 31.58
CA PRO A 270 20.44 13.00 30.86
C PRO A 270 21.59 13.32 31.84
N PRO A 271 22.78 12.75 31.64
CA PRO A 271 23.98 13.13 32.39
C PRO A 271 24.19 14.65 32.41
N PRO A 272 24.72 15.25 33.49
CA PRO A 272 24.85 16.70 33.62
C PRO A 272 25.60 17.37 32.46
N GLU A 273 26.60 16.70 31.90
CA GLU A 273 27.37 17.18 30.75
C GLU A 273 26.51 17.29 29.48
N ILE A 274 25.64 16.30 29.25
CA ILE A 274 24.67 16.30 28.14
C ILE A 274 23.58 17.33 28.41
N ALA A 275 23.07 17.38 29.63
CA ALA A 275 22.06 18.36 30.02
C ALA A 275 22.55 19.80 29.83
N ALA A 276 23.80 20.10 30.24
CA ALA A 276 24.43 21.39 30.01
C ALA A 276 24.53 21.70 28.52
N LYS A 277 25.00 20.76 27.69
CA LYS A 277 25.09 20.95 26.23
C LYS A 277 23.73 21.12 25.54
N LEU A 278 22.67 20.51 26.06
CA LEU A 278 21.32 20.70 25.55
C LEU A 278 20.74 22.08 25.96
N HIS A 279 21.16 22.63 27.10
CA HIS A 279 20.78 23.98 27.55
C HIS A 279 21.63 25.09 26.91
N ASP A 280 22.93 24.85 26.74
CA ASP A 280 23.89 25.71 26.06
C ASP A 280 23.74 25.63 24.53
N GLY A 281 23.04 24.60 24.05
CA GLY A 281 22.66 24.37 22.67
C GLY A 281 21.69 25.42 22.17
N VAL A 282 22.25 26.59 21.89
CA VAL A 282 21.68 27.65 21.07
C VAL A 282 20.91 26.98 19.94
N THR A 283 19.59 27.19 19.92
CA THR A 283 18.85 27.32 18.68
C THR A 283 19.55 28.46 17.94
N LEU A 284 20.70 28.18 17.31
CA LEU A 284 21.28 29.10 16.36
C LEU A 284 20.28 29.00 15.22
N PRO A 285 19.43 30.01 14.99
CA PRO A 285 18.85 30.09 13.68
C PRO A 285 20.07 30.12 12.75
N LEU A 286 20.15 29.16 11.84
CA LEU A 286 20.77 29.47 10.56
C LEU A 286 19.87 30.52 9.89
N SER A 287 19.89 31.74 10.44
CA SER A 287 19.35 32.93 9.79
C SER A 287 20.23 33.21 8.56
N PRO A 288 19.63 33.74 7.50
CA PRO A 288 20.07 33.50 6.13
C PRO A 288 21.31 34.35 5.78
N LEU A 289 22.45 33.70 5.54
CA LEU A 289 23.55 34.33 4.79
C LEU A 289 23.27 34.40 3.28
N LEU A 290 22.04 34.13 2.83
CA LEU A 290 21.60 34.37 1.46
C LEU A 290 20.74 35.63 1.35
N SER A 291 21.33 36.77 1.74
CA SER A 291 20.98 38.08 1.17
C SER A 291 21.90 38.38 -0.01
N VAL A 292 21.89 37.51 -1.04
CA VAL A 292 22.46 37.89 -2.33
C VAL A 292 21.36 38.60 -3.11
N THR A 293 21.52 39.90 -3.20
CA THR A 293 20.79 40.80 -4.07
C THR A 293 20.89 40.34 -5.53
N ARG A 294 19.92 39.55 -6.01
CA ARG A 294 19.68 39.43 -7.46
C ARG A 294 18.83 40.62 -7.91
N ARG A 295 19.53 41.70 -8.29
CA ARG A 295 18.98 42.68 -9.23
C ARG A 295 18.66 41.95 -10.54
N LEU A 296 17.38 41.76 -10.83
CA LEU A 296 16.91 41.44 -12.18
C LEU A 296 16.84 42.76 -12.98
N PRO A 297 17.42 42.83 -14.20
CA PRO A 297 17.23 43.99 -15.05
C PRO A 297 15.79 44.06 -15.57
N ARG A 298 15.22 45.27 -15.52
CA ARG A 298 13.87 45.62 -15.99
C ARG A 298 13.65 45.19 -17.44
N ALA A 299 12.71 44.28 -17.66
CA ALA A 299 12.07 44.08 -18.96
C ALA A 299 10.80 44.95 -19.07
N VAL A 300 10.64 45.52 -20.26
CA VAL A 300 9.73 46.61 -20.63
C VAL A 300 8.25 46.19 -20.60
N ARG A 301 7.43 46.99 -19.92
CA ARG A 301 5.97 46.85 -19.79
C ARG A 301 5.29 47.22 -21.12
N ARG A 302 4.74 46.25 -21.86
CA ARG A 302 3.79 46.51 -22.97
C ARG A 302 2.36 46.22 -22.54
N ARG A 303 1.56 47.30 -22.49
CA ARG A 303 0.09 47.31 -22.32
C ARG A 303 -0.60 46.49 -23.41
N ARG A 304 -1.60 45.67 -23.04
CA ARG A 304 -2.75 45.36 -23.89
C ARG A 304 -4.05 45.42 -23.07
N ARG A 305 -5.05 46.09 -23.65
CA ARG A 305 -6.40 46.34 -23.14
C ARG A 305 -7.30 45.11 -23.35
N PRO A 306 -8.40 44.94 -22.57
CA PRO A 306 -9.38 43.90 -22.80
C PRO A 306 -10.43 44.36 -23.82
N VAL A 307 -10.97 43.44 -24.62
CA VAL A 307 -12.22 43.63 -25.37
C VAL A 307 -13.13 42.48 -25.00
N ALA A 308 -14.27 42.84 -24.40
CA ALA A 308 -15.43 41.99 -24.21
C ALA A 308 -16.22 41.91 -25.52
N VAL A 309 -16.76 40.74 -25.85
CA VAL A 309 -17.85 40.61 -26.83
C VAL A 309 -18.94 39.73 -26.23
N THR A 310 -20.13 40.29 -26.30
CA THR A 310 -21.42 39.89 -25.75
C THR A 310 -22.09 38.74 -26.48
N ALA A 311 -22.92 38.02 -25.74
CA ALA A 311 -23.87 37.01 -26.19
C ALA A 311 -24.97 37.58 -27.11
N GLY A 312 -25.46 36.75 -28.03
CA GLY A 312 -26.69 36.94 -28.79
C GLY A 312 -27.43 35.60 -28.88
N ALA A 313 -28.72 35.61 -28.55
CA ALA A 313 -29.61 34.47 -28.37
C ALA A 313 -30.44 34.14 -29.63
N LEU A 314 -31.28 33.09 -29.50
CA LEU A 314 -32.50 32.70 -30.24
C LEU A 314 -32.34 31.48 -31.19
N VAL A 315 -33.25 30.52 -31.39
CA VAL A 315 -34.48 29.98 -30.73
C VAL A 315 -34.97 28.79 -31.61
N ALA A 316 -35.69 27.80 -31.03
CA ALA A 316 -36.65 26.85 -31.64
C ALA A 316 -36.12 25.77 -32.63
N ALA A 317 -36.76 24.60 -32.86
CA ALA A 317 -37.82 23.79 -32.23
C ALA A 317 -37.77 22.41 -32.95
N ALA A 318 -37.82 21.29 -32.22
CA ALA A 318 -38.93 20.33 -32.13
C ALA A 318 -39.36 19.54 -33.40
N ALA A 319 -39.39 18.21 -33.19
CA ALA A 319 -40.32 17.19 -33.70
C ALA A 319 -40.06 16.52 -35.07
N ILE A 320 -40.10 15.17 -35.09
CA ILE A 320 -41.16 14.35 -35.73
C ILE A 320 -40.92 12.83 -35.45
N THR A 321 -41.90 12.23 -34.73
CA THR A 321 -42.51 10.86 -34.76
C THR A 321 -41.62 9.59 -34.83
N ALA A 322 -41.73 8.58 -33.95
CA ALA A 322 -42.85 7.75 -33.47
C ALA A 322 -43.33 6.60 -34.41
N ALA A 323 -43.01 5.37 -33.96
CA ALA A 323 -43.77 4.10 -33.99
C ALA A 323 -44.20 3.44 -35.32
N VAL A 324 -44.02 2.11 -35.42
CA VAL A 324 -45.10 1.09 -35.53
C VAL A 324 -44.53 -0.33 -35.36
N LEU A 325 -45.34 -1.17 -34.70
CA LEU A 325 -45.15 -2.56 -34.26
C LEU A 325 -45.49 -3.62 -35.33
N HIS A 326 -44.75 -4.75 -35.27
CA HIS A 326 -45.17 -6.19 -35.39
C HIS A 326 -45.81 -6.72 -36.70
N PRO A 327 -46.04 -8.06 -36.84
CA PRO A 327 -45.27 -9.26 -36.45
C PRO A 327 -45.11 -10.24 -37.66
N TRP A 328 -44.51 -11.43 -37.50
CA TRP A 328 -44.98 -12.74 -38.03
C TRP A 328 -43.93 -13.87 -37.82
N THR A 329 -44.33 -14.90 -37.08
CA THR A 329 -43.92 -16.32 -37.21
C THR A 329 -44.77 -16.96 -38.35
N PRO A 330 -44.54 -18.19 -38.89
CA PRO A 330 -43.99 -19.41 -38.26
C PRO A 330 -43.13 -20.32 -39.18
N GLY A 331 -42.66 -21.47 -38.67
CA GLY A 331 -42.24 -22.57 -39.55
C GLY A 331 -41.27 -23.60 -38.96
N SER A 332 -41.82 -24.73 -38.53
CA SER A 332 -41.21 -25.96 -38.03
C SER A 332 -40.22 -26.67 -38.98
N GLY A 333 -39.27 -27.42 -38.41
CA GLY A 333 -38.51 -28.44 -39.14
C GLY A 333 -37.62 -29.31 -38.24
N SER A 334 -38.18 -30.33 -37.60
CA SER A 334 -37.44 -31.43 -36.99
C SER A 334 -36.67 -32.23 -38.05
N ARG A 335 -35.40 -32.56 -37.77
CA ARG A 335 -34.77 -33.83 -38.18
C ARG A 335 -33.72 -34.24 -37.15
N ALA A 336 -33.99 -35.38 -36.52
CA ALA A 336 -33.07 -36.11 -35.67
C ALA A 336 -32.05 -36.89 -36.51
N HIS A 337 -30.80 -36.95 -36.06
CA HIS A 337 -29.91 -38.12 -36.22
C HIS A 337 -28.84 -38.14 -35.10
N PRO A 338 -28.31 -39.33 -34.76
CA PRO A 338 -27.97 -39.71 -33.40
C PRO A 338 -26.46 -39.74 -33.13
N ASP A 339 -26.15 -40.01 -31.85
CA ASP A 339 -24.89 -40.55 -31.33
C ASP A 339 -23.63 -39.68 -31.39
N ALA A 340 -23.40 -38.96 -30.28
CA ALA A 340 -22.05 -38.77 -29.76
C ALA A 340 -22.10 -38.82 -28.22
N VAL A 341 -21.42 -39.83 -27.70
CA VAL A 341 -21.38 -40.30 -26.32
C VAL A 341 -20.94 -39.19 -25.35
N SER A 342 -21.81 -38.88 -24.38
CA SER A 342 -21.42 -38.21 -23.13
C SER A 342 -20.47 -39.09 -22.32
N PRO A 343 -19.36 -38.57 -21.77
CA PRO A 343 -18.78 -39.14 -20.57
C PRO A 343 -19.69 -38.79 -19.39
N ALA A 344 -19.89 -39.79 -18.54
CA ALA A 344 -20.85 -39.81 -17.44
C ALA A 344 -20.71 -38.62 -16.48
N THR A 345 -21.86 -38.01 -16.23
CA THR A 345 -22.16 -37.18 -15.06
C THR A 345 -21.81 -37.97 -13.78
N ALA A 346 -20.75 -37.55 -13.09
CA ALA A 346 -20.61 -37.84 -11.67
C ALA A 346 -21.82 -37.24 -10.94
N PRO A 347 -22.37 -37.89 -9.90
CA PRO A 347 -23.58 -37.41 -9.25
C PRO A 347 -23.32 -36.00 -8.73
N ALA A 348 -24.18 -35.05 -9.13
CA ALA A 348 -24.19 -33.70 -8.60
C ALA A 348 -24.40 -33.81 -7.09
N GLY A 349 -23.31 -33.78 -6.32
CA GLY A 349 -23.36 -33.40 -4.92
C GLY A 349 -24.10 -32.09 -4.86
N ARG A 350 -25.04 -31.95 -3.91
CA ARG A 350 -25.77 -30.71 -3.65
C ARG A 350 -24.81 -29.54 -3.84
N ALA A 351 -25.09 -28.67 -4.81
CA ALA A 351 -24.31 -27.46 -5.01
C ALA A 351 -24.24 -26.75 -3.66
N GLY A 352 -23.03 -26.40 -3.23
CA GLY A 352 -22.83 -25.63 -2.01
C GLY A 352 -23.59 -24.29 -2.05
N THR A 353 -23.64 -23.57 -0.93
CA THR A 353 -24.41 -22.32 -0.79
C THR A 353 -24.02 -21.30 -1.88
N ILE A 354 -22.73 -21.22 -2.24
CA ILE A 354 -22.27 -20.38 -3.36
C ILE A 354 -22.38 -21.14 -4.69
N GLY A 355 -22.19 -22.46 -4.69
CA GLY A 355 -22.37 -23.32 -5.86
C GLY A 355 -21.30 -23.11 -6.94
N ASP A 356 -21.69 -23.21 -8.21
CA ASP A 356 -20.75 -23.02 -9.32
C ASP A 356 -20.26 -21.56 -9.41
N ALA A 357 -18.95 -21.37 -9.36
CA ALA A 357 -18.31 -20.06 -9.30
C ALA A 357 -18.60 -19.20 -10.55
N ALA A 358 -18.64 -19.82 -11.74
CA ALA A 358 -18.85 -19.10 -13.00
C ALA A 358 -20.28 -18.53 -13.12
N THR A 359 -21.24 -19.16 -12.45
CA THR A 359 -22.65 -18.74 -12.46
C THR A 359 -23.08 -17.98 -11.21
N ALA A 360 -22.32 -18.02 -10.11
CA ALA A 360 -22.60 -17.24 -8.91
C ALA A 360 -22.56 -15.72 -9.21
N ALA A 361 -23.53 -14.97 -8.65
CA ALA A 361 -23.64 -13.52 -8.79
C ALA A 361 -23.40 -12.83 -7.43
N PRO A 362 -22.18 -12.33 -7.16
CA PRO A 362 -21.85 -11.63 -5.91
C PRO A 362 -22.79 -10.45 -5.62
N CYS A 363 -23.13 -9.67 -6.65
CA CYS A 363 -24.06 -8.55 -6.53
C CYS A 363 -25.49 -8.94 -6.12
N GLY A 364 -25.86 -10.22 -6.23
CA GLY A 364 -27.13 -10.71 -5.70
C GLY A 364 -27.19 -10.74 -4.17
N LEU A 365 -26.06 -10.53 -3.49
CA LEU A 365 -25.95 -10.43 -2.03
C LEU A 365 -25.89 -8.99 -1.51
N LEU A 366 -25.89 -7.99 -2.40
CA LEU A 366 -25.90 -6.57 -2.04
C LEU A 366 -27.16 -5.89 -2.59
N ASP A 367 -27.56 -4.80 -1.94
CA ASP A 367 -28.62 -3.92 -2.39
C ASP A 367 -28.21 -2.47 -2.10
N ALA A 368 -27.93 -1.71 -3.16
CA ALA A 368 -27.56 -0.30 -3.02
C ALA A 368 -28.65 0.51 -2.31
N ALA A 369 -29.94 0.23 -2.57
CA ALA A 369 -31.04 0.96 -1.95
C ALA A 369 -31.07 0.77 -0.42
N ALA A 370 -30.71 -0.42 0.06
CA ALA A 370 -30.60 -0.71 1.50
C ALA A 370 -29.51 0.12 2.20
N LEU A 371 -28.51 0.61 1.44
CA LEU A 371 -27.39 1.40 1.93
C LEU A 371 -27.58 2.92 1.74
N SER A 372 -28.68 3.35 1.11
CA SER A 372 -28.97 4.77 0.82
C SER A 372 -29.01 5.70 2.04
N ARG A 373 -29.17 5.14 3.25
CA ARG A 373 -29.06 5.92 4.50
C ARG A 373 -27.67 6.51 4.75
N PHE A 374 -26.65 6.00 4.07
CA PHE A 374 -25.26 6.44 4.18
C PHE A 374 -24.88 7.49 3.14
N GLY A 375 -25.66 7.65 2.07
CA GLY A 375 -25.37 8.62 1.00
C GLY A 375 -26.08 8.25 -0.30
N ALA A 376 -25.71 8.92 -1.40
CA ALA A 376 -26.08 8.42 -2.73
C ALA A 376 -25.27 7.14 -2.97
N THR A 377 -25.92 6.07 -3.43
CA THR A 377 -25.28 4.75 -3.55
C THR A 377 -25.42 4.23 -4.96
N ARG A 378 -24.34 3.66 -5.49
CA ARG A 378 -24.29 2.99 -6.79
C ARG A 378 -23.72 1.59 -6.61
N LEU A 379 -24.37 0.61 -7.21
CA LEU A 379 -23.87 -0.76 -7.28
C LEU A 379 -22.87 -0.86 -8.44
N ASP A 380 -21.67 -1.39 -8.17
CA ASP A 380 -20.64 -1.61 -9.16
C ASP A 380 -20.30 -3.11 -9.28
N PRO A 381 -20.75 -3.78 -10.36
CA PRO A 381 -20.54 -5.20 -10.55
C PRO A 381 -19.17 -5.58 -11.14
N ALA A 382 -18.34 -4.59 -11.48
CA ALA A 382 -17.13 -4.77 -12.27
C ALA A 382 -15.92 -4.00 -11.72
N TYR A 383 -15.96 -3.59 -10.45
CA TYR A 383 -14.87 -2.95 -9.72
C TYR A 383 -13.88 -3.99 -9.15
N GLY A 384 -13.24 -4.75 -10.04
CA GLY A 384 -12.31 -5.82 -9.67
C GLY A 384 -12.78 -7.23 -10.06
N GLU A 385 -12.30 -8.24 -9.34
CA GLU A 385 -12.36 -9.65 -9.71
C GLU A 385 -13.79 -10.20 -9.97
N PHE A 386 -13.88 -11.35 -10.62
CA PHE A 386 -15.18 -11.92 -10.99
C PHE A 386 -15.98 -12.48 -9.80
N ASN A 387 -15.36 -12.66 -8.63
CA ASN A 387 -15.97 -13.06 -7.37
C ASN A 387 -16.42 -11.87 -6.51
N ARG A 388 -16.27 -10.64 -7.00
CA ARG A 388 -16.48 -9.40 -6.25
C ARG A 388 -17.69 -8.60 -6.75
N CYS A 389 -18.29 -7.82 -5.84
CA CYS A 389 -19.24 -6.75 -6.15
C CYS A 389 -19.19 -5.66 -5.10
N ASP A 390 -19.36 -4.42 -5.53
CA ASP A 390 -19.16 -3.26 -4.68
C ASP A 390 -20.41 -2.38 -4.62
N VAL A 391 -20.63 -1.70 -3.49
CA VAL A 391 -21.52 -0.55 -3.42
C VAL A 391 -20.70 0.67 -3.08
N VAL A 392 -20.63 1.61 -4.01
CA VAL A 392 -19.96 2.90 -3.83
C VAL A 392 -20.95 3.88 -3.24
N VAL A 393 -20.54 4.56 -2.16
CA VAL A 393 -21.26 5.67 -1.52
C VAL A 393 -20.62 6.97 -1.97
N GLU A 394 -21.38 7.83 -2.62
CA GLU A 394 -20.89 9.03 -3.30
C GLU A 394 -21.56 10.31 -2.74
N THR A 395 -20.89 11.45 -2.93
CA THR A 395 -21.51 12.76 -2.77
C THR A 395 -22.54 13.00 -3.88
N ARG A 396 -23.38 14.03 -3.73
CA ARG A 396 -24.27 14.47 -4.83
C ARG A 396 -23.51 14.90 -6.10
N ASN A 397 -22.22 15.15 -5.99
CA ASN A 397 -21.37 15.57 -7.10
C ASN A 397 -20.59 14.40 -7.73
N GLY A 398 -20.76 13.17 -7.21
CA GLY A 398 -20.08 11.97 -7.72
C GLY A 398 -18.72 11.66 -7.08
N ASP A 399 -18.33 12.37 -6.01
CA ASP A 399 -17.10 12.05 -5.29
C ASP A 399 -17.31 10.83 -4.38
N GLU A 400 -16.44 9.83 -4.47
CA GLU A 400 -16.51 8.64 -3.63
C GLU A 400 -16.18 8.98 -2.17
N LEU A 401 -17.11 8.66 -1.27
CA LEU A 401 -17.01 8.88 0.17
C LEU A 401 -16.57 7.61 0.90
N ALA A 402 -17.16 6.49 0.52
CA ALA A 402 -16.96 5.17 1.10
C ALA A 402 -17.40 4.11 0.09
N ASP A 403 -16.97 2.87 0.28
CA ASP A 403 -17.39 1.72 -0.51
C ASP A 403 -17.61 0.52 0.40
N LEU A 404 -18.49 -0.38 -0.04
CA LEU A 404 -18.68 -1.69 0.54
C LEU A 404 -18.33 -2.73 -0.52
N GLU A 405 -17.19 -3.38 -0.33
CA GLU A 405 -16.75 -4.51 -1.12
C GLU A 405 -17.37 -5.81 -0.57
N LEU A 406 -17.88 -6.66 -1.45
CA LEU A 406 -18.25 -8.03 -1.13
C LEU A 406 -17.52 -8.98 -2.08
N ALA A 407 -16.83 -9.98 -1.53
CA ALA A 407 -16.12 -10.99 -2.32
C ALA A 407 -16.34 -12.42 -1.81
N PHE A 408 -16.29 -13.39 -2.71
CA PHE A 408 -16.24 -14.81 -2.35
C PHE A 408 -14.80 -15.28 -2.18
N ASP A 409 -14.54 -15.99 -1.09
CA ASP A 409 -13.23 -16.58 -0.79
C ASP A 409 -13.34 -18.10 -0.63
N ARG A 410 -12.28 -18.80 -1.05
CA ARG A 410 -12.10 -20.25 -0.86
C ARG A 410 -11.48 -20.58 0.50
N THR A 411 -10.84 -19.62 1.16
CA THR A 411 -10.28 -19.82 2.49
C THR A 411 -11.40 -20.26 3.43
N ARG A 412 -11.17 -21.38 4.12
CA ARG A 412 -12.12 -21.86 5.12
C ARG A 412 -12.17 -20.82 6.22
N ALA A 413 -13.37 -20.32 6.53
CA ALA A 413 -13.57 -19.42 7.65
C ALA A 413 -13.15 -20.09 8.96
N GLN A 414 -11.94 -19.76 9.41
CA GLN A 414 -11.46 -20.04 10.74
C GLN A 414 -11.57 -18.70 11.47
N PHE A 415 -12.68 -18.51 12.19
CA PHE A 415 -12.84 -17.35 13.07
C PHE A 415 -11.89 -17.55 14.27
N GLU A 416 -10.59 -17.32 14.04
CA GLU A 416 -9.53 -17.49 15.02
C GLU A 416 -9.44 -16.26 15.94
N GLY A 417 -9.10 -16.46 17.21
CA GLY A 417 -9.05 -15.41 18.22
C GLY A 417 -10.42 -15.01 18.81
N ASP A 418 -10.48 -13.84 19.44
CA ASP A 418 -11.68 -13.30 20.12
C ASP A 418 -12.66 -12.60 19.15
N VAL A 419 -12.82 -13.11 17.92
CA VAL A 419 -13.76 -12.53 16.95
C VAL A 419 -15.20 -12.81 17.39
N PRO A 420 -16.02 -11.79 17.70
CA PRO A 420 -17.41 -11.99 18.04
C PRO A 420 -18.15 -12.64 16.87
N THR A 421 -18.72 -13.82 17.13
CA THR A 421 -19.53 -14.54 16.14
C THR A 421 -20.99 -14.52 16.52
N ARG A 422 -21.85 -14.40 15.51
CA ARG A 422 -23.31 -14.61 15.63
C ARG A 422 -23.76 -15.61 14.57
N ARG A 423 -24.60 -16.56 14.97
CA ARG A 423 -25.24 -17.47 14.03
C ARG A 423 -26.60 -16.92 13.61
N VAL A 424 -26.86 -16.88 12.31
CA VAL A 424 -28.16 -16.49 11.74
C VAL A 424 -28.58 -17.59 10.77
N GLY A 425 -29.59 -18.36 11.16
CA GLY A 425 -30.03 -19.53 10.41
C GLY A 425 -28.88 -20.49 10.09
N ASN A 426 -28.57 -20.62 8.79
CA ASN A 426 -27.55 -21.55 8.27
C ASN A 426 -26.16 -20.93 8.08
N VAL A 427 -25.97 -19.66 8.42
CA VAL A 427 -24.68 -18.98 8.30
C VAL A 427 -24.15 -18.50 9.65
N THR A 428 -22.82 -18.37 9.74
CA THR A 428 -22.14 -17.77 10.89
C THR A 428 -21.47 -16.49 10.45
N VAL A 429 -21.75 -15.39 11.12
CA VAL A 429 -21.15 -14.09 10.86
C VAL A 429 -20.08 -13.84 11.94
N GLY A 430 -18.85 -13.61 11.52
CA GLY A 430 -17.78 -13.04 12.36
C GLY A 430 -17.67 -11.55 12.13
N ALA A 431 -17.67 -10.77 13.21
CA ALA A 431 -17.56 -9.33 13.17
C ALA A 431 -16.19 -8.87 13.66
N TYR A 432 -15.31 -8.48 12.73
CA TYR A 432 -14.00 -7.99 13.08
C TYR A 432 -14.09 -6.56 13.63
N ALA A 433 -13.21 -6.23 14.58
CA ALA A 433 -13.13 -4.89 15.12
C ALA A 433 -12.80 -3.90 14.00
N ARG A 434 -13.34 -2.68 14.11
CA ARG A 434 -13.06 -1.61 13.15
C ARG A 434 -11.55 -1.38 13.03
N ASP A 435 -11.05 -1.31 11.80
CA ASP A 435 -9.66 -1.05 11.53
C ASP A 435 -9.46 0.27 10.77
N GLY A 436 -9.37 1.36 11.54
CA GLY A 436 -9.17 2.70 10.97
C GLY A 436 -10.36 3.15 10.11
N ASP A 437 -10.14 3.20 8.80
CA ASP A 437 -11.15 3.54 7.80
C ASP A 437 -11.92 2.32 7.29
N GLU A 438 -11.59 1.12 7.76
CA GLU A 438 -12.18 -0.12 7.27
C GLU A 438 -12.95 -0.88 8.37
N CYS A 439 -13.90 -1.71 7.95
CA CYS A 439 -14.59 -2.62 8.84
C CYS A 439 -15.01 -3.88 8.09
N GLU A 440 -14.64 -5.03 8.65
CA GLU A 440 -14.77 -6.32 7.98
C GLU A 440 -15.82 -7.22 8.63
N ARG A 441 -16.56 -7.95 7.79
CA ARG A 441 -17.53 -8.97 8.19
C ARG A 441 -17.32 -10.22 7.36
N HIS A 442 -17.15 -11.35 8.02
CA HIS A 442 -16.97 -12.63 7.35
C HIS A 442 -18.21 -13.48 7.60
N ILE A 443 -18.83 -13.98 6.53
CA ILE A 443 -19.97 -14.89 6.59
C ILE A 443 -19.48 -16.27 6.16
N ALA A 444 -19.42 -17.20 7.11
CA ALA A 444 -19.16 -18.60 6.84
C ALA A 444 -20.46 -19.30 6.43
N THR A 445 -20.43 -19.94 5.27
CA THR A 445 -21.54 -20.75 4.75
C THR A 445 -21.46 -22.20 5.26
N ALA A 446 -22.55 -22.94 5.14
CA ALA A 446 -22.65 -24.32 5.61
C ALA A 446 -21.69 -25.29 4.89
N ASP A 447 -21.30 -24.96 3.66
CA ASP A 447 -20.34 -25.67 2.81
C ASP A 447 -18.88 -25.21 3.00
N HIS A 448 -18.60 -24.51 4.11
CA HIS A 448 -17.26 -24.05 4.49
C HIS A 448 -16.61 -23.07 3.51
N GLN A 449 -17.43 -22.39 2.69
CA GLN A 449 -16.98 -21.24 1.91
C GLN A 449 -17.23 -19.95 2.68
N GLN A 450 -16.65 -18.86 2.19
CA GLN A 450 -16.69 -17.58 2.89
C GLN A 450 -17.15 -16.46 1.96
N VAL A 451 -18.03 -15.60 2.48
CA VAL A 451 -18.35 -14.30 1.90
C VAL A 451 -17.71 -13.25 2.79
N VAL A 452 -16.82 -12.45 2.23
CA VAL A 452 -16.13 -11.36 2.92
C VAL A 452 -16.79 -10.06 2.52
N LEU A 453 -17.11 -9.22 3.49
CA LEU A 453 -17.54 -7.85 3.27
C LEU A 453 -16.54 -6.90 3.92
N VAL A 454 -16.04 -5.94 3.17
CA VAL A 454 -15.13 -4.90 3.64
C VAL A 454 -15.72 -3.54 3.31
N ALA A 455 -16.13 -2.80 4.33
CA ALA A 455 -16.52 -1.41 4.15
C ALA A 455 -15.31 -0.51 4.36
N LYS A 456 -15.05 0.42 3.44
CA LYS A 456 -13.92 1.34 3.49
C LYS A 456 -14.41 2.77 3.42
N ARG A 457 -13.79 3.63 4.22
CA ARG A 457 -13.99 5.08 4.18
C ARG A 457 -12.87 5.71 3.35
N ARG A 458 -13.23 6.46 2.32
CA ARG A 458 -12.27 7.12 1.41
C ARG A 458 -11.90 8.54 1.83
N VAL A 459 -12.79 9.23 2.55
CA VAL A 459 -12.56 10.61 3.02
C VAL A 459 -13.00 10.84 4.45
N ALA A 460 -12.36 11.80 5.12
CA ALA A 460 -12.76 12.22 6.45
C ALA A 460 -14.20 12.79 6.45
N GLY A 461 -15.03 12.34 7.39
CA GLY A 461 -16.44 12.75 7.49
C GLY A 461 -17.43 11.90 6.67
N ALA A 462 -16.94 10.91 5.92
CA ALA A 462 -17.79 9.90 5.29
C ALA A 462 -18.48 8.99 6.33
N PRO A 463 -19.48 8.19 5.89
CA PRO A 463 -20.19 7.25 6.75
C PRO A 463 -19.30 6.32 7.57
N ASP A 464 -19.82 5.87 8.72
CA ASP A 464 -19.12 4.88 9.54
C ASP A 464 -18.99 3.54 8.77
N PRO A 465 -17.76 3.04 8.56
CA PRO A 465 -17.54 1.82 7.79
C PRO A 465 -18.18 0.60 8.48
N CYS A 466 -18.22 0.52 9.81
CA CYS A 466 -18.87 -0.61 10.48
C CYS A 466 -20.38 -0.61 10.30
N GLY A 467 -21.03 0.54 10.41
CA GLY A 467 -22.45 0.66 10.09
C GLY A 467 -22.76 0.26 8.64
N LEU A 468 -21.88 0.61 7.70
CA LEU A 468 -21.99 0.22 6.28
C LEU A 468 -21.79 -1.30 6.09
N ALA A 469 -20.76 -1.88 6.71
CA ALA A 469 -20.48 -3.31 6.68
C ALA A 469 -21.60 -4.14 7.31
N ASP A 470 -22.12 -3.70 8.46
CA ASP A 470 -23.24 -4.36 9.16
C ASP A 470 -24.50 -4.34 8.29
N ALA A 471 -24.81 -3.20 7.68
CA ALA A 471 -25.97 -3.08 6.79
C ALA A 471 -25.86 -3.99 5.56
N GLY A 472 -24.69 -4.03 4.92
CA GLY A 472 -24.43 -4.95 3.81
C GLY A 472 -24.50 -6.42 4.23
N THR A 473 -23.98 -6.72 5.41
CA THR A 473 -24.00 -8.07 5.99
C THR A 473 -25.42 -8.54 6.23
N ASP A 474 -26.31 -7.67 6.74
CA ASP A 474 -27.70 -8.03 6.96
C ASP A 474 -28.44 -8.33 5.65
N VAL A 475 -28.13 -7.62 4.56
CA VAL A 475 -28.64 -7.94 3.21
C VAL A 475 -28.13 -9.31 2.76
N ALA A 476 -26.82 -9.53 2.82
CA ALA A 476 -26.17 -10.78 2.39
C ALA A 476 -26.68 -11.98 3.19
N VAL A 477 -26.73 -11.88 4.51
CA VAL A 477 -27.29 -12.90 5.41
C VAL A 477 -28.75 -13.17 5.08
N GLY A 478 -29.55 -12.14 4.85
CA GLY A 478 -30.95 -12.31 4.47
C GLY A 478 -31.12 -13.11 3.18
N VAL A 479 -30.24 -12.93 2.19
CA VAL A 479 -30.25 -13.73 0.95
C VAL A 479 -29.77 -15.16 1.21
N LEU A 480 -28.63 -15.33 1.90
CA LEU A 480 -28.02 -16.64 2.18
C LEU A 480 -28.88 -17.53 3.10
N ASP A 481 -29.66 -16.93 4.01
CA ASP A 481 -30.59 -17.68 4.86
C ASP A 481 -31.76 -18.27 4.05
N ARG A 482 -32.15 -17.63 2.94
CA ARG A 482 -33.24 -18.09 2.06
C ARG A 482 -32.83 -19.17 1.07
N GLY A 483 -31.54 -19.48 0.92
CA GLY A 483 -31.06 -20.51 0.01
C GLY A 483 -29.70 -20.19 -0.60
N GLU A 484 -29.55 -20.49 -1.89
CA GLU A 484 -28.29 -20.32 -2.60
C GLU A 484 -28.04 -18.88 -3.05
N VAL A 485 -26.76 -18.55 -3.27
CA VAL A 485 -26.34 -17.32 -3.94
C VAL A 485 -27.04 -17.21 -5.30
N PRO A 486 -27.63 -16.04 -5.63
CA PRO A 486 -28.26 -15.82 -6.92
C PRO A 486 -27.34 -16.12 -8.10
N ARG A 487 -27.91 -16.54 -9.23
CA ARG A 487 -27.15 -16.82 -10.45
C ARG A 487 -27.12 -15.62 -11.37
N ARG A 488 -26.02 -15.45 -12.11
CA ARG A 488 -25.87 -14.41 -13.12
C ARG A 488 -27.00 -14.53 -14.14
N SER A 489 -27.69 -13.42 -14.39
CA SER A 489 -28.82 -13.36 -15.31
C SER A 489 -28.42 -13.59 -16.77
N SER A 490 -27.16 -13.30 -17.11
CA SER A 490 -26.59 -13.50 -18.43
C SER A 490 -25.44 -14.50 -18.41
N PRO A 491 -25.33 -15.39 -19.40
CA PRO A 491 -24.17 -16.28 -19.53
C PRO A 491 -22.88 -15.48 -19.67
N VAL A 492 -21.82 -15.94 -19.01
CA VAL A 492 -20.48 -15.39 -19.21
C VAL A 492 -20.07 -15.61 -20.68
N ALA A 493 -19.67 -14.53 -21.35
CA ALA A 493 -19.27 -14.57 -22.75
C ALA A 493 -18.14 -15.61 -22.97
N ALA A 494 -18.18 -16.33 -24.09
CA ALA A 494 -17.19 -17.37 -24.42
C ALA A 494 -15.74 -16.84 -24.45
N ALA A 495 -15.58 -15.56 -24.80
CA ALA A 495 -14.29 -14.89 -24.83
C ALA A 495 -13.81 -14.37 -23.47
N SER A 496 -14.64 -14.40 -22.41
CA SER A 496 -14.30 -13.82 -21.10
C SER A 496 -13.23 -14.62 -20.36
N LEU A 497 -12.40 -13.92 -19.57
CA LEU A 497 -11.47 -14.56 -18.64
C LEU A 497 -12.19 -15.33 -17.52
N ALA A 498 -13.45 -14.99 -17.21
CA ALA A 498 -14.24 -15.73 -16.21
C ALA A 498 -14.52 -17.19 -16.60
N ARG A 499 -14.28 -17.59 -17.87
CA ARG A 499 -14.38 -18.99 -18.34
C ARG A 499 -13.02 -19.69 -18.46
N ARG A 500 -11.95 -19.07 -17.96
CA ARG A 500 -10.58 -19.57 -18.05
C ARG A 500 -10.06 -19.91 -16.67
N ASP A 501 -9.14 -20.86 -16.61
CA ASP A 501 -8.40 -21.21 -15.40
C ASP A 501 -7.02 -20.53 -15.47
N ALA A 502 -6.76 -19.61 -14.54
CA ALA A 502 -5.49 -18.90 -14.40
C ALA A 502 -4.33 -19.88 -14.20
N CYS A 503 -4.55 -21.02 -13.54
CA CYS A 503 -3.51 -22.04 -13.37
C CYS A 503 -3.15 -22.79 -14.66
N SER A 504 -3.94 -22.63 -15.73
CA SER A 504 -3.70 -23.29 -17.01
C SER A 504 -2.88 -22.45 -17.98
N VAL A 505 -2.63 -21.17 -17.66
CA VAL A 505 -2.02 -20.23 -18.62
C VAL A 505 -0.49 -20.29 -18.66
N LEU A 506 0.13 -20.81 -17.60
CA LEU A 506 1.57 -21.06 -17.52
C LEU A 506 1.82 -22.55 -17.28
N ASP A 507 2.80 -23.11 -17.98
CA ASP A 507 3.25 -24.48 -17.76
C ASP A 507 4.58 -24.50 -16.97
N ALA A 508 5.01 -25.70 -16.57
CA ALA A 508 6.24 -25.88 -15.81
C ALA A 508 7.49 -25.35 -16.56
N SER A 509 7.49 -25.33 -17.90
CA SER A 509 8.60 -24.78 -18.67
C SER A 509 8.63 -23.26 -18.63
N ALA A 510 7.46 -22.60 -18.65
CA ALA A 510 7.36 -21.17 -18.47
C ALA A 510 7.76 -20.76 -17.03
N LEU A 511 7.22 -21.45 -16.02
CA LEU A 511 7.50 -21.19 -14.61
C LEU A 511 8.95 -21.46 -14.23
N GLY A 512 9.60 -22.45 -14.84
CA GLY A 512 11.02 -22.74 -14.64
C GLY A 512 11.99 -21.61 -15.03
N LYS A 513 11.48 -20.52 -15.64
CA LYS A 513 12.25 -19.29 -15.89
C LYS A 513 12.41 -18.43 -14.63
N VAL A 514 11.65 -18.69 -13.57
CA VAL A 514 11.76 -18.03 -12.27
C VAL A 514 12.40 -19.03 -11.29
N PRO A 515 13.69 -18.85 -10.93
CA PRO A 515 14.38 -19.79 -10.04
C PRO A 515 13.69 -19.89 -8.68
N GLY A 516 13.52 -21.10 -8.16
CA GLY A 516 12.95 -21.33 -6.83
C GLY A 516 11.43 -21.49 -6.77
N VAL A 517 10.70 -21.19 -7.85
CA VAL A 517 9.24 -21.39 -7.90
C VAL A 517 8.89 -22.86 -7.94
N GLU A 518 8.00 -23.28 -7.04
CA GLU A 518 7.45 -24.62 -7.04
C GLU A 518 6.27 -24.69 -8.01
N THR A 519 6.35 -25.62 -8.97
CA THR A 519 5.34 -25.75 -10.04
C THR A 519 4.23 -26.74 -9.71
N ARG A 520 4.38 -27.47 -8.60
CA ARG A 520 3.44 -28.48 -8.13
C ARG A 520 2.59 -27.85 -7.03
N ASP A 521 1.27 -27.99 -7.16
CA ASP A 521 0.29 -27.51 -6.18
C ASP A 521 0.26 -25.98 -5.98
N PRO A 522 -0.07 -25.19 -7.03
CA PRO A 522 -0.24 -23.75 -6.86
C PRO A 522 -1.40 -23.41 -5.93
N ASP A 523 -1.31 -22.28 -5.26
CA ASP A 523 -2.46 -21.70 -4.58
C ASP A 523 -3.48 -21.22 -5.62
N ARG A 524 -4.74 -21.61 -5.41
CA ARG A 524 -5.84 -21.41 -6.37
C ARG A 524 -6.93 -20.56 -5.75
N GLY A 525 -7.10 -19.35 -6.27
CA GLY A 525 -8.18 -18.47 -5.86
C GLY A 525 -9.59 -18.99 -6.22
N PHE A 526 -10.60 -18.26 -5.75
CA PHE A 526 -12.00 -18.55 -6.07
C PHE A 526 -12.25 -18.54 -7.59
N GLY A 527 -13.02 -19.52 -8.07
CA GLY A 527 -13.35 -19.66 -9.49
C GLY A 527 -12.19 -19.99 -10.43
N GLY A 528 -10.97 -20.18 -9.91
CA GLY A 528 -9.77 -20.38 -10.73
C GLY A 528 -9.32 -19.11 -11.46
N TRP A 529 -9.72 -17.93 -10.99
CA TRP A 529 -9.37 -16.65 -11.59
C TRP A 529 -8.08 -16.04 -11.04
N ARG A 530 -7.54 -16.62 -9.96
CA ARG A 530 -6.18 -16.35 -9.47
C ARG A 530 -5.42 -17.66 -9.37
N CYS A 531 -4.15 -17.63 -9.72
CA CYS A 531 -3.24 -18.75 -9.49
C CYS A 531 -1.85 -18.26 -9.11
N GLU A 532 -1.35 -18.75 -7.98
CA GLU A 532 -0.05 -18.38 -7.46
C GLU A 532 0.85 -19.61 -7.33
N TRP A 533 2.04 -19.50 -7.93
CA TRP A 533 3.12 -20.45 -7.76
C TRP A 533 4.22 -19.78 -6.97
N SER A 534 4.48 -20.25 -5.76
CA SER A 534 5.51 -19.70 -4.89
C SER A 534 6.60 -20.73 -4.58
N SER A 535 7.73 -20.28 -4.08
CA SER A 535 8.69 -21.11 -3.36
C SER A 535 8.08 -21.58 -2.03
N SER A 536 8.63 -22.64 -1.45
CA SER A 536 8.31 -23.04 -0.06
C SER A 536 8.59 -21.95 0.98
N THR A 537 9.48 -21.02 0.67
CA THR A 537 9.78 -19.84 1.50
C THR A 537 8.81 -18.67 1.27
N GLY A 538 8.01 -18.69 0.19
CA GLY A 538 7.04 -17.65 -0.16
C GLY A 538 7.65 -16.32 -0.63
N ASP A 539 8.97 -16.25 -0.78
CA ASP A 539 9.72 -15.03 -1.14
C ASP A 539 9.96 -14.89 -2.65
N THR A 540 9.69 -15.96 -3.41
CA THR A 540 9.79 -15.99 -4.87
C THR A 540 8.57 -16.65 -5.45
N GLY A 541 7.96 -16.05 -6.47
CA GLY A 541 6.75 -16.58 -7.06
C GLY A 541 6.27 -15.86 -8.30
N VAL A 542 5.24 -16.45 -8.89
CA VAL A 542 4.48 -15.89 -10.00
C VAL A 542 3.00 -15.96 -9.61
N ASP A 543 2.31 -14.83 -9.65
CA ASP A 543 0.87 -14.75 -9.46
C ASP A 543 0.22 -14.31 -10.77
N VAL A 544 -0.86 -14.97 -11.15
CA VAL A 544 -1.68 -14.62 -12.31
C VAL A 544 -3.10 -14.39 -11.83
N LEU A 545 -3.58 -13.16 -12.02
CA LEU A 545 -4.91 -12.73 -11.66
C LEU A 545 -5.68 -12.30 -12.91
N PHE A 546 -6.89 -12.81 -13.07
CA PHE A 546 -7.84 -12.33 -14.06
C PHE A 546 -8.76 -11.31 -13.40
N ASN A 547 -8.67 -10.08 -13.90
CA ASN A 547 -9.33 -8.93 -13.28
C ASN A 547 -10.12 -8.13 -14.33
N ARG A 548 -10.93 -7.18 -13.85
CA ARG A 548 -11.71 -6.27 -14.69
C ARG A 548 -11.90 -4.94 -13.96
N ASP A 549 -11.82 -3.86 -14.72
CA ASP A 549 -11.99 -2.50 -14.19
C ASP A 549 -12.39 -1.54 -15.31
N ASN A 550 -12.75 -0.30 -15.00
CA ASN A 550 -13.15 0.73 -15.96
C ASN A 550 -11.95 1.34 -16.71
N GLU A 551 -10.75 1.36 -16.13
CA GLU A 551 -9.56 1.96 -16.73
C GLU A 551 -8.26 1.18 -16.43
N LEU A 552 -7.32 1.21 -17.38
CA LEU A 552 -5.98 0.62 -17.25
C LEU A 552 -4.84 1.64 -17.46
N SER A 553 -5.14 2.87 -17.86
CA SER A 553 -4.19 3.88 -18.36
C SER A 553 -3.15 4.35 -17.34
N ASP A 554 -3.54 4.37 -16.07
CA ASP A 554 -2.84 5.09 -15.00
C ASP A 554 -1.94 4.17 -14.14
N ASN A 555 -1.75 2.90 -14.56
CA ASN A 555 -1.23 1.82 -13.72
C ASN A 555 0.11 1.23 -14.21
N GLY A 556 1.05 2.06 -14.68
CA GLY A 556 2.41 1.65 -15.02
C GLY A 556 2.97 2.18 -16.34
N GLU A 557 4.23 1.85 -16.64
CA GLU A 557 4.89 2.23 -17.89
C GLU A 557 4.29 1.47 -19.10
N PRO A 558 3.99 2.15 -20.22
CA PRO A 558 3.40 1.50 -21.38
C PRO A 558 4.42 0.63 -22.12
N VAL A 559 4.11 -0.66 -22.28
CA VAL A 559 4.90 -1.65 -23.01
C VAL A 559 4.07 -2.39 -24.06
N ARG A 560 4.73 -3.17 -24.94
CA ARG A 560 4.06 -4.07 -25.88
C ARG A 560 4.32 -5.53 -25.53
N VAL A 561 3.32 -6.19 -24.98
CA VAL A 561 3.35 -7.62 -24.68
C VAL A 561 2.59 -8.38 -25.75
N ALA A 562 3.30 -9.22 -26.52
CA ALA A 562 2.72 -10.01 -27.63
C ALA A 562 1.84 -9.19 -28.59
N GLY A 563 2.27 -7.95 -28.90
CA GLY A 563 1.57 -7.02 -29.80
C GLY A 563 0.48 -6.18 -29.14
N ARG A 564 0.09 -6.46 -27.89
CA ARG A 564 -0.94 -5.70 -27.15
C ARG A 564 -0.30 -4.57 -26.34
N LYS A 565 -0.94 -3.40 -26.33
CA LYS A 565 -0.59 -2.31 -25.41
C LYS A 565 -0.86 -2.80 -23.98
N SER A 566 0.19 -2.88 -23.16
CA SER A 566 0.16 -3.36 -21.78
C SER A 566 0.90 -2.36 -20.89
N TYR A 567 0.82 -2.54 -19.59
CA TYR A 567 1.44 -1.65 -18.62
C TYR A 567 2.29 -2.47 -17.65
N VAL A 568 3.53 -2.03 -17.42
CA VAL A 568 4.46 -2.66 -16.48
C VAL A 568 4.70 -1.73 -15.30
N SER A 569 4.64 -2.29 -14.10
CA SER A 569 4.85 -1.55 -12.86
C SER A 569 5.90 -2.27 -12.03
N PRO A 570 7.17 -1.84 -12.15
CA PRO A 570 8.22 -2.30 -11.25
C PRO A 570 7.85 -1.93 -9.81
N GLY A 571 8.01 -2.85 -8.87
CA GLY A 571 7.89 -2.53 -7.45
C GLY A 571 6.47 -2.36 -6.93
N GLU A 572 5.43 -2.50 -7.75
CA GLU A 572 4.05 -2.22 -7.33
C GLU A 572 3.58 -3.14 -6.19
N SER A 573 3.77 -4.45 -6.36
CA SER A 573 3.47 -5.45 -5.32
C SER A 573 4.59 -5.59 -4.27
N GLY A 574 5.52 -4.63 -4.18
CA GLY A 574 6.70 -4.64 -3.31
C GLY A 574 8.00 -4.43 -4.09
N ASP A 575 9.05 -3.88 -3.48
CA ASP A 575 10.35 -3.53 -4.12
C ASP A 575 11.05 -4.70 -4.84
N HIS A 576 10.60 -5.91 -4.54
CA HIS A 576 11.04 -7.20 -5.05
C HIS A 576 10.00 -7.85 -5.97
N SER A 577 9.20 -7.04 -6.67
CA SER A 577 8.17 -7.50 -7.58
C SER A 577 8.14 -6.71 -8.88
N CYS A 578 7.49 -7.26 -9.90
CA CYS A 578 7.07 -6.53 -11.06
C CYS A 578 5.71 -7.04 -11.54
N VAL A 579 4.79 -6.11 -11.77
CA VAL A 579 3.42 -6.37 -12.23
C VAL A 579 3.31 -6.00 -13.69
N VAL A 580 2.65 -6.85 -14.49
CA VAL A 580 2.32 -6.57 -15.88
C VAL A 580 0.82 -6.75 -16.07
N ARG A 581 0.15 -5.68 -16.49
CA ARG A 581 -1.27 -5.67 -16.84
C ARG A 581 -1.46 -5.68 -18.34
N THR A 582 -2.09 -6.73 -18.84
CA THR A 582 -2.37 -6.89 -20.27
C THR A 582 -3.87 -6.93 -20.54
N PRO A 583 -4.44 -5.94 -21.26
CA PRO A 583 -5.83 -5.95 -21.68
C PRO A 583 -6.17 -7.20 -22.50
N HIS A 584 -7.24 -7.88 -22.11
CA HIS A 584 -7.78 -9.05 -22.81
C HIS A 584 -8.92 -8.67 -23.75
N ARG A 585 -9.92 -7.95 -23.25
CA ARG A 585 -11.07 -7.44 -24.02
C ARG A 585 -11.72 -6.24 -23.33
N THR A 586 -12.46 -5.44 -24.09
CA THR A 586 -13.34 -4.39 -23.58
C THR A 586 -14.80 -4.71 -23.88
N TYR A 587 -15.71 -4.32 -23.00
CA TYR A 587 -17.16 -4.47 -23.19
C TYR A 587 -17.92 -3.48 -22.31
N THR A 588 -19.15 -3.16 -22.69
CA THR A 588 -20.04 -2.35 -21.86
C THR A 588 -20.77 -3.25 -20.86
N SER A 589 -20.74 -2.89 -19.58
CA SER A 589 -21.37 -3.62 -18.50
C SER A 589 -22.91 -3.53 -18.56
N ALA A 590 -23.60 -4.31 -17.73
CA ALA A 590 -25.06 -4.27 -17.63
C ALA A 590 -25.60 -2.92 -17.11
N VAL A 591 -24.76 -2.13 -16.44
CA VAL A 591 -25.08 -0.79 -15.93
C VAL A 591 -24.59 0.34 -16.84
N GLY A 592 -23.97 0.02 -17.97
CA GLY A 592 -23.57 0.98 -19.01
C GLY A 592 -22.12 1.45 -18.96
N ASP A 593 -21.31 0.94 -18.03
CA ASP A 593 -19.90 1.31 -17.88
C ASP A 593 -19.02 0.57 -18.88
N ASP A 594 -18.01 1.24 -19.43
CA ASP A 594 -16.99 0.59 -20.25
C ASP A 594 -15.99 -0.13 -19.34
N ILE A 595 -15.91 -1.46 -19.48
CA ILE A 595 -15.07 -2.33 -18.66
C ILE A 595 -13.99 -2.96 -19.52
N VAL A 596 -12.77 -2.94 -19.00
CA VAL A 596 -11.64 -3.71 -19.51
C VAL A 596 -11.44 -4.95 -18.66
N GLU A 597 -11.54 -6.12 -19.26
CA GLU A 597 -11.03 -7.36 -18.69
C GLU A 597 -9.55 -7.49 -19.03
N PHE A 598 -8.72 -7.81 -18.05
CA PHE A 598 -7.28 -7.90 -18.21
C PHE A 598 -6.67 -9.02 -17.37
N VAL A 599 -5.46 -9.40 -17.77
CA VAL A 599 -4.59 -10.27 -16.98
C VAL A 599 -3.62 -9.39 -16.24
N GLU A 600 -3.51 -9.60 -14.94
CA GLU A 600 -2.44 -9.08 -14.12
C GLU A 600 -1.49 -10.23 -13.80
N LEU A 601 -0.21 -10.08 -14.15
CA LEU A 601 0.83 -11.06 -13.86
C LEU A 601 1.88 -10.39 -12.98
N THR A 602 2.08 -10.95 -11.79
CA THR A 602 3.10 -10.49 -10.85
C THR A 602 4.22 -11.53 -10.80
N VAL A 603 5.47 -11.07 -10.95
CA VAL A 603 6.65 -11.86 -10.59
C VAL A 603 7.29 -11.21 -9.38
N TYR A 604 7.52 -11.99 -8.33
CA TYR A 604 8.25 -11.52 -7.15
C TYR A 604 9.40 -12.47 -6.83
N ALA A 605 10.52 -11.93 -6.36
CA ALA A 605 11.73 -12.66 -5.94
C ALA A 605 12.69 -11.67 -5.26
N PRO A 606 13.63 -12.09 -4.39
CA PRO A 606 14.57 -11.22 -3.68
C PRO A 606 15.65 -10.63 -4.61
N GLN A 607 15.22 -9.85 -5.60
CA GLN A 607 15.98 -9.24 -6.67
C GLN A 607 15.39 -7.85 -6.97
N PRO A 608 16.15 -6.93 -7.57
CA PRO A 608 15.61 -5.63 -7.97
C PRO A 608 14.47 -5.78 -9.00
N ALA A 609 13.38 -5.03 -8.81
CA ALA A 609 12.19 -5.04 -9.66
C ALA A 609 12.47 -5.00 -11.17
N GLY A 610 13.42 -4.17 -11.62
CA GLY A 610 13.77 -4.07 -13.04
C GLY A 610 14.24 -5.38 -13.68
N ARG A 611 14.92 -6.28 -12.93
CA ARG A 611 15.28 -7.62 -13.45
C ARG A 611 14.07 -8.56 -13.53
N LEU A 612 13.08 -8.34 -12.68
CA LEU A 612 11.85 -9.13 -12.65
C LEU A 612 10.91 -8.72 -13.79
N CYS A 613 10.89 -7.45 -14.18
CA CYS A 613 10.04 -6.96 -15.27
C CYS A 613 10.33 -7.64 -16.62
N ASP A 614 11.60 -7.84 -16.97
CA ASP A 614 11.96 -8.62 -18.17
C ASP A 614 11.35 -10.03 -18.16
N THR A 615 11.24 -10.63 -16.97
CA THR A 615 10.68 -11.97 -16.79
C THR A 615 9.15 -11.91 -16.80
N ALA A 616 8.56 -10.95 -16.09
CA ALA A 616 7.13 -10.71 -16.04
C ALA A 616 6.55 -10.42 -17.43
N GLU A 617 7.21 -9.61 -18.25
CA GLU A 617 6.79 -9.33 -19.62
C GLU A 617 6.82 -10.58 -20.51
N LYS A 618 7.89 -11.40 -20.40
CA LYS A 618 8.01 -12.67 -21.16
C LYS A 618 6.95 -13.69 -20.74
N LEU A 619 6.67 -13.80 -19.44
CA LEU A 619 5.61 -14.66 -18.94
C LEU A 619 4.24 -14.13 -19.37
N SER A 620 4.01 -12.82 -19.32
CA SER A 620 2.78 -12.19 -19.80
C SER A 620 2.55 -12.45 -21.28
N ALA A 621 3.60 -12.38 -22.11
CA ALA A 621 3.52 -12.75 -23.52
C ALA A 621 3.12 -14.22 -23.69
N THR A 622 3.63 -15.11 -22.84
CA THR A 622 3.26 -16.53 -22.81
C THR A 622 1.77 -16.70 -22.48
N VAL A 623 1.27 -15.98 -21.47
CA VAL A 623 -0.15 -15.98 -21.09
C VAL A 623 -1.04 -15.47 -22.23
N VAL A 624 -0.69 -14.35 -22.86
CA VAL A 624 -1.44 -13.79 -24.01
C VAL A 624 -1.54 -14.80 -25.14
N HIS A 625 -0.43 -15.45 -25.52
CA HIS A 625 -0.44 -16.47 -26.57
C HIS A 625 -1.27 -17.69 -26.19
N LYS A 626 -1.22 -18.11 -24.92
CA LYS A 626 -2.00 -19.25 -24.43
C LYS A 626 -3.49 -18.95 -24.46
N LEU A 627 -3.90 -17.77 -23.98
CA LEU A 627 -5.29 -17.32 -24.00
C LEU A 627 -5.82 -17.16 -25.43
N ALA A 628 -5.01 -16.63 -26.36
CA ALA A 628 -5.38 -16.52 -27.77
C ALA A 628 -5.68 -17.90 -28.40
N LYS A 629 -4.92 -18.94 -28.06
CA LYS A 629 -5.17 -20.32 -28.52
C LYS A 629 -6.41 -20.96 -27.88
N GLN A 630 -6.81 -20.48 -26.71
CA GLN A 630 -7.99 -20.97 -26.00
C GLN A 630 -9.29 -20.25 -26.44
N GLN A 631 -9.19 -19.14 -27.18
CA GLN A 631 -10.37 -18.48 -27.75
C GLN A 631 -11.00 -19.36 -28.82
N PRO A 632 -12.33 -19.56 -28.79
CA PRO A 632 -13.02 -20.23 -29.88
C PRO A 632 -12.83 -19.40 -31.16
N GLU A 633 -12.47 -20.05 -32.28
CA GLU A 633 -12.44 -19.42 -33.59
C GLU A 633 -13.79 -18.75 -33.85
N SER A 634 -13.80 -17.43 -34.11
CA SER A 634 -15.02 -16.76 -34.55
C SER A 634 -15.38 -17.31 -35.93
N LYS A 635 -16.44 -18.11 -36.01
CA LYS A 635 -17.12 -18.37 -37.28
C LYS A 635 -18.06 -17.24 -37.64
#